data_AF-A0A1F6QNJ1-F1
#
_entry.id   AF-A0A1F6QNJ1-F1
#
_cell.length_a   1.000
_cell.length_b   1.000
_cell.length_c   1.000
_cell.angle_alpha   90.00
_cell.angle_beta   90.00
_cell.angle_gamma   90.00
#
_symmetry.space_group_name_H-M   'P 1'
#
loop_
_entity.id
_entity.type
_entity.pdbx_description
1 polymer ?
#
loop_
_entity_poly.entity_id
_entity_poly.type
_entity_poly.pdbx_seq_one_letter_code
_entity_poly.pdbx_strand_id
1 'polypeptide(L)'
;MSLTSQFKEKLKLLKSKLEKASKAYKYTAELIISGLKTISLEDPVRNIFAKHEFINQESFAKLKLLINELNIFYKHEEIILYDDKRIQKALEILNVFEDQINDILATLQARAIFLENLLR
;
A
#
# COMPACT_ATOMS: atom_id res chain seq x y z
N MET A 1 -14.86 23.22 8.92
CA MET A 1 -13.44 22.81 8.73
C MET A 1 -12.96 23.40 7.41
N SER A 2 -11.87 24.17 7.36
CA SER A 2 -11.40 24.84 6.12
C SER A 2 -10.82 23.84 5.11
N LEU A 3 -10.76 24.22 3.82
CA LEU A 3 -10.16 23.39 2.77
C LEU A 3 -8.69 23.08 3.04
N THR A 4 -7.92 24.07 3.52
CA THR A 4 -6.54 23.89 3.97
C THR A 4 -6.41 22.85 5.07
N SER A 5 -7.29 22.89 6.10
CA SER A 5 -7.28 21.89 7.18
C SER A 5 -7.63 20.50 6.66
N GLN A 6 -8.64 20.38 5.79
CA GLN A 6 -9.03 19.10 5.17
C GLN A 6 -7.87 18.49 4.37
N PHE A 7 -7.17 19.30 3.57
CA PHE A 7 -6.02 18.85 2.79
C PHE A 7 -4.88 18.33 3.66
N LYS A 8 -4.48 19.08 4.69
CA LYS A 8 -3.41 18.68 5.61
C LYS A 8 -3.76 17.40 6.37
N GLU A 9 -5.00 17.29 6.83
CA GLU A 9 -5.48 16.10 7.51
C GLU A 9 -5.48 14.88 6.56
N LYS A 10 -5.95 15.06 5.32
CA LYS A 10 -5.95 14.01 4.30
C LYS A 10 -4.53 13.50 4.01
N LEU A 11 -3.56 14.40 3.82
CA LEU A 11 -2.15 14.02 3.62
C LEU A 11 -1.62 13.18 4.80
N LYS A 12 -1.88 13.62 6.02
CA LYS A 12 -1.47 12.89 7.23
C LYS A 12 -2.09 11.50 7.32
N LEU A 13 -3.39 11.38 7.00
CA LEU A 13 -4.11 10.12 6.97
C LEU A 13 -3.49 9.16 5.94
N LEU A 14 -3.25 9.63 4.71
CA LEU A 14 -2.69 8.83 3.62
C LEU A 14 -1.28 8.34 3.95
N LYS A 15 -0.44 9.19 4.54
CA LYS A 15 0.89 8.78 5.03
C LYS A 15 0.78 7.62 6.03
N SER A 16 -0.12 7.72 7.01
CA SER A 16 -0.35 6.63 7.97
C SER A 16 -0.84 5.34 7.29
N LYS A 17 -1.71 5.46 6.28
CA LYS A 17 -2.18 4.30 5.50
C LYS A 17 -1.06 3.65 4.69
N LEU A 18 -0.19 4.44 4.05
CA LEU A 18 1.00 3.93 3.34
C LEU A 18 1.96 3.20 4.27
N GLU A 19 2.17 3.71 5.49
CA GLU A 19 2.98 3.02 6.51
C GLU A 19 2.35 1.67 6.90
N LYS A 20 1.03 1.60 7.07
CA LYS A 20 0.32 0.34 7.32
C LYS A 20 0.45 -0.63 6.14
N ALA A 21 0.30 -0.15 4.91
CA ALA A 21 0.46 -0.96 3.71
C ALA A 21 1.88 -1.53 3.59
N SER A 22 2.88 -0.70 3.91
CA SER A 22 4.28 -1.11 3.93
C SER A 22 4.56 -2.20 4.97
N LYS A 23 3.93 -2.11 6.15
CA LYS A 23 4.03 -3.16 7.19
C LYS A 23 3.34 -4.45 6.75
N ALA A 24 2.14 -4.36 6.18
CA ALA A 24 1.42 -5.53 5.65
C ALA A 24 2.21 -6.24 4.54
N TYR A 25 2.86 -5.48 3.66
CA TYR A 25 3.75 -6.01 2.64
C TYR A 25 4.92 -6.80 3.23
N LYS A 26 5.64 -6.20 4.20
CA LYS A 26 6.78 -6.86 4.86
C LYS A 26 6.36 -8.17 5.51
N TYR A 27 5.25 -8.14 6.24
CA TYR A 27 4.70 -9.32 6.88
C TYR A 27 4.33 -10.42 5.86
N THR A 28 3.66 -10.05 4.78
CA THR A 28 3.31 -11.00 3.70
C THR A 28 4.57 -11.60 3.06
N ALA A 29 5.62 -10.79 2.84
CA ALA A 29 6.89 -11.27 2.31
C ALA A 29 7.59 -12.26 3.27
N GLU A 30 7.55 -12.00 4.57
CA GLU A 30 8.10 -12.89 5.59
C GLU A 30 7.40 -14.25 5.59
N LEU A 31 6.07 -14.28 5.49
CA LEU A 31 5.29 -15.52 5.36
C LEU A 31 5.69 -16.29 4.10
N ILE A 32 5.88 -15.58 2.97
CA ILE A 32 6.29 -16.22 1.71
C ILE A 32 7.66 -16.88 1.86
N ILE A 33 8.64 -16.15 2.38
CA ILE A 33 10.00 -16.65 2.62
C ILE A 33 9.97 -17.84 3.57
N SER A 34 9.16 -17.79 4.63
CA SER A 34 8.99 -18.89 5.57
C SER A 34 8.46 -20.13 4.86
N GLY A 35 7.38 -20.03 4.09
CA GLY A 35 6.82 -21.19 3.38
C GLY A 35 7.76 -21.81 2.36
N LEU A 36 8.45 -20.98 1.57
CA LEU A 36 9.43 -21.46 0.59
C LEU A 36 10.62 -22.20 1.23
N LYS A 37 10.96 -21.88 2.49
CA LYS A 37 12.03 -22.56 3.23
C LYS A 37 11.55 -23.88 3.86
N THR A 38 10.32 -23.92 4.35
CA THR A 38 9.81 -25.08 5.09
C THR A 38 9.28 -26.19 4.17
N ILE A 39 8.75 -25.83 3.00
CA ILE A 39 8.08 -26.76 2.09
C ILE A 39 9.08 -27.36 1.07
N SER A 40 9.00 -28.68 0.87
CA SER A 40 9.85 -29.40 -0.10
C SER A 40 9.69 -28.87 -1.53
N LEU A 41 10.74 -29.01 -2.35
CA LEU A 41 10.75 -28.56 -3.75
C LEU A 41 9.67 -29.23 -4.61
N GLU A 42 9.35 -30.49 -4.32
CA GLU A 42 8.40 -31.30 -5.09
C GLU A 42 6.95 -31.11 -4.63
N ASP A 43 6.74 -30.38 -3.53
CA ASP A 43 5.41 -30.17 -2.97
C ASP A 43 4.62 -29.16 -3.81
N PRO A 44 3.39 -29.50 -4.28
CA PRO A 44 2.57 -28.59 -5.06
C PRO A 44 2.21 -27.29 -4.32
N VAL A 45 2.21 -27.28 -2.97
CA VAL A 45 1.99 -26.07 -2.16
C VAL A 45 3.10 -25.05 -2.37
N ARG A 46 4.34 -25.48 -2.66
CA ARG A 46 5.45 -24.56 -2.96
C ARG A 46 5.17 -23.65 -4.15
N ASN A 47 4.48 -24.17 -5.18
CA ASN A 47 4.09 -23.38 -6.36
C ASN A 47 3.09 -22.27 -5.99
N ILE A 48 2.27 -22.46 -4.95
CA ILE A 48 1.35 -21.44 -4.43
C ILE A 48 2.15 -20.28 -3.84
N PHE A 49 3.16 -20.58 -3.02
CA PHE A 49 4.05 -19.58 -2.43
C PHE A 49 4.84 -18.80 -3.48
N ALA A 50 5.42 -19.49 -4.47
CA ALA A 50 6.15 -18.85 -5.57
C ALA A 50 5.25 -17.93 -6.42
N LYS A 51 4.01 -18.35 -6.70
CA LYS A 51 3.03 -17.49 -7.37
C LYS A 51 2.73 -16.23 -6.55
N HIS A 52 2.56 -16.36 -5.23
CA HIS A 52 2.28 -15.22 -4.37
C HIS A 52 3.48 -14.30 -4.18
N GLU A 53 4.72 -14.80 -4.29
CA GLU A 53 5.93 -13.97 -4.35
C GLU A 53 5.86 -12.96 -5.49
N PHE A 54 5.57 -13.43 -6.72
CA PHE A 54 5.45 -12.57 -7.89
C PHE A 54 4.40 -11.48 -7.69
N ILE A 55 3.20 -11.87 -7.23
CA ILE A 55 2.11 -10.90 -7.06
C ILE A 55 2.38 -9.94 -5.87
N ASN A 56 3.14 -10.36 -4.86
CA ASN A 56 3.57 -9.50 -3.76
C ASN A 56 4.55 -8.42 -4.26
N GLN A 57 5.44 -8.75 -5.20
CA GLN A 57 6.33 -7.78 -5.85
C GLN A 57 5.54 -6.74 -6.66
N GLU A 58 4.50 -7.15 -7.39
CA GLU A 58 3.61 -6.21 -8.11
C GLU A 58 2.91 -5.24 -7.14
N SER A 59 2.38 -5.74 -6.03
CA SER A 59 1.77 -4.91 -4.99
C SER A 59 2.77 -3.91 -4.39
N PHE A 60 4.03 -4.30 -4.22
CA PHE A 60 5.09 -3.40 -3.76
C PHE A 60 5.44 -2.31 -4.76
N ALA A 61 5.50 -2.64 -6.05
CA ALA A 61 5.76 -1.66 -7.10
C ALA A 61 4.68 -0.56 -7.12
N LYS A 62 3.41 -0.95 -7.00
CA LYS A 62 2.29 0.00 -6.89
C LYS A 62 2.40 0.88 -5.63
N LEU A 63 2.72 0.27 -4.48
CA LEU A 63 2.90 1.01 -3.24
C LEU A 63 4.04 2.04 -3.33
N LYS A 64 5.15 1.69 -3.99
CA LYS A 64 6.29 2.58 -4.20
C LYS A 64 5.94 3.78 -5.07
N LEU A 65 5.13 3.59 -6.11
CA LEU A 65 4.63 4.69 -6.94
C LEU A 65 3.78 5.66 -6.11
N LEU A 66 2.85 5.16 -5.32
CA LEU A 66 1.99 5.98 -4.46
C LEU A 66 2.78 6.77 -3.40
N ILE A 67 3.84 6.17 -2.84
CA ILE A 67 4.74 6.89 -1.92
C ILE A 67 5.42 8.06 -2.64
N ASN A 68 5.93 7.83 -3.85
CA ASN A 68 6.58 8.86 -4.64
C ASN A 68 5.60 9.98 -5.00
N GLU A 69 4.39 9.63 -5.43
CA GLU A 69 3.36 10.61 -5.78
C GLU A 69 2.92 11.42 -4.55
N LEU A 70 2.71 10.79 -3.39
CA LEU A 70 2.37 11.52 -2.17
C LEU A 70 3.50 12.48 -1.74
N ASN A 71 4.76 12.09 -1.94
CA ASN A 71 5.91 12.97 -1.67
C ASN A 71 5.93 14.22 -2.56
N ILE A 72 5.39 14.14 -3.79
CA ILE A 72 5.23 15.31 -4.66
C ILE A 72 4.24 16.30 -4.03
N PHE A 73 3.12 15.82 -3.46
CA PHE A 73 2.17 16.71 -2.76
C PHE A 73 2.81 17.42 -1.57
N TYR A 74 3.62 16.72 -0.76
CA TYR A 74 4.36 17.35 0.33
C TYR A 74 5.36 18.39 -0.17
N LYS A 75 6.09 18.08 -1.27
CA LYS A 75 7.08 19.00 -1.83
C LYS A 75 6.45 20.27 -2.42
N HIS A 76 5.23 20.18 -2.93
CA HIS A 76 4.53 21.27 -3.60
C HIS A 76 3.35 21.83 -2.78
N GLU A 77 3.33 21.57 -1.48
CA GLU A 77 2.23 21.96 -0.58
C GLU A 77 1.93 23.46 -0.66
N GLU A 78 2.96 24.32 -0.62
CA GLU A 78 2.78 25.78 -0.69
C GLU A 78 2.09 26.24 -1.98
N ILE A 79 2.37 25.59 -3.10
CA ILE A 79 1.77 25.91 -4.42
C ILE A 79 0.32 25.47 -4.47
N ILE A 80 -0.01 24.35 -3.82
CA ILE A 80 -1.37 23.80 -3.75
C ILE A 80 -2.23 24.65 -2.84
N LEU A 81 -1.69 25.09 -1.69
CA LEU A 81 -2.40 25.90 -0.70
C LEU A 81 -2.61 27.35 -1.12
N TYR A 82 -2.14 27.75 -2.31
CA TYR A 82 -2.26 29.11 -2.83
C TYR A 82 -3.71 29.54 -3.07
N ASP A 83 -4.57 28.63 -3.56
CA ASP A 83 -5.98 28.93 -3.82
C ASP A 83 -6.88 27.71 -3.64
N ASP A 84 -8.15 27.96 -3.29
CA ASP A 84 -9.13 26.92 -2.97
C ASP A 84 -9.39 25.93 -4.12
N LYS A 85 -9.30 26.38 -5.37
CA LYS A 85 -9.55 25.52 -6.54
C LYS A 85 -8.44 24.48 -6.70
N ARG A 86 -7.18 24.84 -6.41
CA ARG A 86 -6.07 23.88 -6.38
C ARG A 86 -6.21 22.91 -5.22
N ILE A 87 -6.61 23.40 -4.04
CA ILE A 87 -6.84 22.53 -2.88
C ILE A 87 -7.92 21.49 -3.18
N GLN A 88 -9.03 21.89 -3.80
CA GLN A 88 -10.12 20.98 -4.20
C GLN A 88 -9.64 19.90 -5.17
N LYS A 89 -8.94 20.28 -6.25
CA LYS A 89 -8.38 19.31 -7.21
C LYS A 89 -7.37 18.37 -6.56
N ALA A 90 -6.54 18.90 -5.67
CA ALA A 90 -5.58 18.09 -4.93
C ALA A 90 -6.30 17.08 -4.02
N LEU A 91 -7.37 17.49 -3.32
CA LEU A 91 -8.20 16.60 -2.52
C LEU A 91 -8.85 15.48 -3.35
N GLU A 92 -9.35 15.78 -4.56
CA GLU A 92 -9.88 14.77 -5.47
C GLU A 92 -8.85 13.70 -5.81
N ILE A 93 -7.62 14.11 -6.17
CA ILE A 93 -6.52 13.17 -6.46
C ILE A 93 -6.16 12.35 -5.21
N LEU A 94 -6.08 13.01 -4.05
CA LEU A 94 -5.78 12.33 -2.79
C LEU A 94 -6.88 11.33 -2.38
N ASN A 95 -8.13 11.53 -2.78
CA ASN A 95 -9.19 10.54 -2.59
C ASN A 95 -8.95 9.29 -3.46
N VAL A 96 -8.58 9.47 -4.72
CA VAL A 96 -8.22 8.35 -5.61
C VAL A 96 -7.04 7.56 -5.04
N PHE A 97 -6.02 8.26 -4.51
CA PHE A 97 -4.90 7.61 -3.83
C PHE A 97 -5.36 6.83 -2.60
N GLU A 98 -6.33 7.34 -1.84
CA GLU A 98 -6.88 6.61 -0.71
C GLU A 98 -7.45 5.26 -1.11
N ASP A 99 -8.27 5.25 -2.15
CA ASP A 99 -8.91 4.03 -2.65
C ASP A 99 -7.86 3.02 -3.11
N GLN A 100 -6.86 3.47 -3.87
CA GLN A 100 -5.76 2.60 -4.32
C GLN A 100 -4.95 2.04 -3.14
N ILE A 101 -4.70 2.82 -2.09
CA ILE A 101 -4.01 2.34 -0.89
C ILE A 101 -4.88 1.32 -0.14
N ASN A 102 -6.18 1.56 -0.04
CA ASN A 102 -7.12 0.64 0.61
C ASN A 102 -7.18 -0.71 -0.14
N ASP A 103 -7.20 -0.68 -1.48
CA ASP A 103 -7.19 -1.89 -2.31
C ASP A 103 -5.90 -2.70 -2.12
N ILE A 104 -4.75 -2.03 -2.09
CA ILE A 104 -3.46 -2.68 -1.81
C ILE A 104 -3.47 -3.28 -0.41
N LEU A 105 -3.96 -2.56 0.60
CA LEU A 105 -4.06 -3.05 1.97
C LEU A 105 -4.94 -4.30 2.06
N ALA A 106 -6.14 -4.26 1.49
CA ALA A 106 -7.07 -5.39 1.49
C ALA A 106 -6.44 -6.61 0.81
N THR A 107 -5.77 -6.40 -0.32
CA THR A 107 -5.06 -7.44 -1.06
C THR A 107 -3.95 -8.08 -0.24
N LEU A 108 -3.11 -7.28 0.41
CA LEU A 108 -2.01 -7.78 1.25
C LEU A 108 -2.53 -8.50 2.49
N GLN A 109 -3.57 -7.98 3.14
CA GLN A 109 -4.17 -8.61 4.32
C GLN A 109 -4.82 -9.96 3.99
N ALA A 110 -5.61 -10.03 2.91
CA ALA A 110 -6.24 -11.28 2.49
C ALA A 110 -5.17 -12.35 2.16
N ARG A 111 -4.07 -11.95 1.52
CA ARG A 111 -2.94 -12.84 1.25
C ARG A 111 -2.22 -13.29 2.50
N ALA A 112 -1.96 -12.39 3.44
CA ALA A 112 -1.32 -12.75 4.70
C ALA A 112 -2.14 -13.80 5.44
N ILE A 113 -3.47 -13.62 5.55
CA ILE A 113 -4.38 -14.59 6.18
C ILE A 113 -4.34 -15.94 5.44
N PHE A 114 -4.39 -15.92 4.11
CA PHE A 114 -4.32 -17.14 3.32
C PHE A 114 -3.00 -17.91 3.51
N LEU A 115 -1.87 -17.20 3.45
CA LEU A 115 -0.54 -17.79 3.62
C LEU A 115 -0.31 -18.29 5.05
N GLU A 116 -0.80 -17.56 6.07
CA GLU A 116 -0.78 -18.04 7.45
C GLU A 116 -1.52 -19.37 7.59
N ASN A 117 -2.71 -19.50 7.00
CA ASN A 117 -3.50 -20.73 7.07
C ASN A 117 -2.85 -21.90 6.33
N LEU A 118 -2.06 -21.63 5.29
CA LEU A 118 -1.28 -22.67 4.60
C LEU A 118 -0.05 -23.14 5.39
N LEU A 119 0.46 -22.33 6.31
CA LEU A 119 1.64 -22.65 7.12
C LEU A 119 1.30 -23.35 8.45
N ARG A 120 0.03 -23.38 8.84
CA ARG A 120 -0.47 -24.04 10.04
C ARG A 120 -0.81 -25.50 9.77
#